data_AF-A0A0Q4RRE8-F1
#
_entry.id   AF-A0A0Q4RRE8-F1
#
_cell.length_a   1.000
_cell.length_b   1.000
_cell.length_c   1.000
_cell.angle_alpha   90.00
_cell.angle_beta   90.00
_cell.angle_gamma   90.00
#
_symmetry.space_group_name_H-M   'P 1'
#
loop_
_entity.id
_entity.type
_entity.pdbx_description
1 polymer ?
#
loop_
_entity_poly.entity_id
_entity_poly.type
_entity_poly.pdbx_seq_one_letter_code
_entity_poly.pdbx_strand_id
1 'polypeptide(L)'
;MKKIILISVISLVVFYLIREKVYKPYMWKKAINTKEHQLQLGSFIFSKETGINGSQSYQKYYFVFKVIEIDGDYVRLSVIRQLSQKDNLKESDFSTTSDQYKSLKQNIKSLTITPILFEDLYKGDDPRFTINDYLLNKYPVLKQSRYYYEDIPEESKNKGMPKKPDDYEMYFSMVYSKKEIIENGKLIPWTMTNSFNNKPLLSNYSKDIDLIIN
;
A
#
# COMPACT_ATOMS: atom_id res chain seq x y z
N MET A 1 -28.65 -38.23 13.11
CA MET A 1 -27.31 -37.90 12.55
C MET A 1 -27.36 -36.80 11.48
N LYS A 2 -28.08 -36.96 10.35
CA LYS A 2 -28.14 -35.93 9.28
C LYS A 2 -28.59 -34.53 9.74
N LYS A 3 -29.59 -34.44 10.62
CA LYS A 3 -30.07 -33.15 11.19
C LYS A 3 -29.03 -32.45 12.06
N ILE A 4 -28.23 -33.21 12.82
CA ILE A 4 -27.17 -32.66 13.69
C ILE A 4 -26.01 -32.12 12.86
N ILE A 5 -25.63 -32.84 11.79
CA ILE A 5 -24.61 -32.37 10.83
C ILE A 5 -25.07 -31.08 10.15
N LEU A 6 -26.33 -31.03 9.70
CA LEU A 6 -26.89 -29.84 9.06
C LEU A 6 -26.89 -28.62 10.01
N ILE A 7 -27.32 -28.80 11.27
CA ILE A 7 -27.28 -27.73 12.28
C ILE A 7 -25.84 -27.26 12.51
N SER A 8 -24.88 -28.19 12.63
CA SER A 8 -23.46 -27.85 12.82
C SER A 8 -22.89 -27.05 11.65
N VAL A 9 -23.22 -27.41 10.40
CA VAL A 9 -22.78 -26.69 9.20
C VAL A 9 -23.38 -25.28 9.18
N ILE A 10 -24.68 -25.15 9.46
CA ILE A 10 -25.35 -23.84 9.53
C ILE A 10 -24.71 -22.96 10.61
N SER A 11 -24.46 -23.51 11.80
CA SER A 11 -23.77 -22.78 12.87
C SER A 11 -22.39 -22.27 12.43
N LEU A 12 -21.59 -23.11 11.77
CA LEU A 12 -20.27 -22.70 11.25
C LEU A 12 -20.37 -21.57 10.22
N VAL A 13 -21.34 -21.63 9.31
CA VAL A 13 -21.58 -20.57 8.31
C VAL A 13 -21.98 -19.26 9.00
N VAL A 14 -22.88 -19.32 9.99
CA VAL A 14 -23.29 -18.13 10.76
C VAL A 14 -22.11 -17.51 11.50
N PHE A 15 -21.30 -18.32 12.21
CA PHE A 15 -20.09 -17.82 12.88
C PHE A 15 -19.10 -17.19 11.90
N TYR A 16 -18.90 -17.81 10.74
CA TYR A 16 -18.06 -17.25 9.69
C TYR A 16 -18.56 -15.89 9.20
N LEU A 17 -19.86 -15.77 8.92
CA LEU A 17 -20.47 -14.52 8.49
C LEU A 17 -20.38 -13.42 9.55
N ILE A 18 -20.64 -13.74 10.83
CA ILE A 18 -20.51 -12.77 11.94
C ILE A 18 -19.06 -12.29 12.04
N ARG A 19 -18.09 -13.20 11.97
CA ARG A 19 -16.66 -12.85 12.06
C ARG A 19 -16.24 -11.92 10.92
N GLU A 20 -16.60 -12.24 9.68
CA GLU A 20 -16.19 -11.49 8.50
C GLU A 20 -16.97 -10.18 8.31
N LYS A 21 -18.28 -10.17 8.54
CA LYS A 21 -19.15 -9.02 8.23
C LYS A 21 -19.37 -8.08 9.40
N VAL A 22 -19.17 -8.52 10.64
CA VAL A 22 -19.45 -7.72 11.84
C VAL A 22 -18.18 -7.48 12.65
N TYR A 23 -17.50 -8.54 13.08
CA TYR A 23 -16.38 -8.42 14.01
C TYR A 23 -15.17 -7.70 13.40
N LYS A 24 -14.72 -8.12 12.21
CA LYS A 24 -13.57 -7.49 11.54
C LYS A 24 -13.79 -6.00 11.25
N PRO A 25 -14.91 -5.57 10.61
CA PRO A 25 -15.18 -4.15 10.40
C PRO A 25 -15.28 -3.35 11.70
N TYR A 26 -15.88 -3.91 12.75
CA TYR A 26 -15.96 -3.25 14.05
C TYR A 26 -14.57 -3.00 14.66
N MET A 27 -13.71 -4.03 14.69
CA MET A 27 -12.35 -3.91 15.22
C MET A 27 -11.51 -2.92 14.42
N TRP A 28 -11.66 -2.92 13.09
CA TRP A 28 -11.03 -1.93 12.23
C TRP A 28 -11.48 -0.51 12.56
N LYS A 29 -12.79 -0.26 12.61
CA LYS A 29 -13.36 1.04 12.98
C LYS A 29 -12.92 1.49 14.37
N LYS A 30 -12.73 0.56 15.31
CA LYS A 30 -12.18 0.88 16.62
C LYS A 30 -10.70 1.27 16.52
N ALA A 31 -9.91 0.54 15.75
CA ALA A 31 -8.48 0.80 15.56
C ALA A 31 -8.23 2.14 14.86
N ILE A 32 -8.89 2.43 13.73
CA ILE A 32 -8.68 3.66 12.94
C ILE A 32 -8.97 4.96 13.72
N ASN A 33 -9.81 4.89 14.75
CA ASN A 33 -10.11 6.03 15.62
C ASN A 33 -9.04 6.28 16.70
N THR A 34 -8.04 5.40 16.83
CA THR A 34 -6.88 5.64 17.69
C THR A 34 -5.86 6.51 16.97
N LYS A 35 -5.16 7.38 17.71
CA LYS A 35 -4.12 8.26 17.14
C LYS A 35 -3.00 7.50 16.44
N GLU A 36 -2.75 6.24 16.81
CA GLU A 36 -1.69 5.44 16.22
C GLU A 36 -2.03 4.92 14.82
N HIS A 37 -3.32 4.66 14.56
CA HIS A 37 -3.80 4.07 13.31
C HIS A 37 -4.65 5.03 12.47
N GLN A 38 -4.89 6.25 12.94
CA GLN A 38 -5.69 7.22 12.21
C GLN A 38 -5.02 7.60 10.89
N LEU A 39 -5.74 7.45 9.78
CA LEU A 39 -5.22 7.83 8.47
C LEU A 39 -4.92 9.34 8.41
N GLN A 40 -3.65 9.67 8.19
CA GLN A 40 -3.14 11.03 7.99
C GLN A 40 -2.07 11.07 6.88
N LEU A 41 -1.70 12.27 6.44
CA LEU A 41 -0.55 12.45 5.55
C LEU A 41 0.72 11.91 6.22
N GLY A 42 1.53 11.15 5.48
CA GLY A 42 2.75 10.53 5.99
C GLY A 42 2.55 9.18 6.68
N SER A 43 1.31 8.73 6.94
CA SER A 43 1.04 7.42 7.55
C SER A 43 1.62 6.28 6.71
N PHE A 44 1.95 5.17 7.38
CA PHE A 44 2.33 3.93 6.74
C PHE A 44 1.18 2.94 6.74
N ILE A 45 0.76 2.47 5.56
CA ILE A 45 -0.30 1.46 5.42
C ILE A 45 0.33 0.10 5.11
N PHE A 46 0.03 -0.88 5.95
CA PHE A 46 0.47 -2.26 5.79
C PHE A 46 -0.66 -3.10 5.22
N SER A 47 -0.43 -3.73 4.07
CA SER A 47 -1.41 -4.58 3.37
C SER A 47 -0.88 -5.99 3.16
N LYS A 48 -1.79 -6.96 3.12
CA LYS A 48 -1.50 -8.36 2.80
C LYS A 48 -2.47 -8.86 1.74
N GLU A 49 -1.94 -9.53 0.74
CA GLU A 49 -2.71 -10.09 -0.36
C GLU A 49 -2.40 -11.57 -0.52
N THR A 50 -3.39 -12.34 -0.94
CA THR A 50 -3.18 -13.72 -1.41
C THR A 50 -3.46 -13.73 -2.89
N GLY A 51 -2.46 -14.06 -3.70
CA GLY A 51 -2.60 -14.17 -5.14
C GLY A 51 -2.10 -15.51 -5.64
N ILE A 52 -2.30 -15.77 -6.93
CA ILE A 52 -1.80 -16.98 -7.59
C ILE A 52 -0.43 -16.65 -8.16
N ASN A 53 0.57 -17.52 -7.94
CA ASN A 53 1.83 -17.44 -8.67
C ASN A 53 1.69 -18.16 -10.02
N GLY A 54 2.67 -17.99 -10.92
CA GLY A 54 2.66 -18.60 -12.27
C GLY A 54 2.54 -20.14 -12.32
N SER A 55 2.41 -20.83 -11.18
CA SER A 55 2.26 -22.28 -11.04
C SER A 55 0.94 -22.73 -10.40
N GLN A 56 -0.10 -21.90 -10.38
CA GLN A 56 -1.40 -22.16 -9.72
C GLN A 56 -1.34 -22.33 -8.19
N SER A 57 -0.19 -22.09 -7.55
CA SER A 57 -0.12 -22.08 -6.08
C SER A 57 -0.38 -20.69 -5.51
N TYR A 58 -1.05 -20.64 -4.35
CA TYR A 58 -1.35 -19.40 -3.67
C TYR A 58 -0.10 -18.87 -2.94
N GLN A 59 0.26 -17.63 -3.22
CA GLN A 59 1.33 -16.90 -2.56
C GLN A 59 0.78 -15.68 -1.82
N LYS A 60 1.36 -15.40 -0.65
CA LYS A 60 1.09 -14.17 0.09
C LYS A 60 2.03 -13.07 -0.35
N TYR A 61 1.47 -11.95 -0.74
CA TYR A 61 2.19 -10.72 -1.06
C TYR A 61 2.02 -9.73 0.09
N TYR A 62 3.10 -9.06 0.47
CA TYR A 62 3.13 -8.12 1.57
C TYR A 62 3.52 -6.74 1.04
N PHE A 63 2.73 -5.73 1.35
CA PHE A 63 2.99 -4.36 0.89
C PHE A 63 3.03 -3.40 2.07
N VAL A 64 3.95 -2.45 1.98
CA VAL A 64 4.04 -1.32 2.90
C VAL A 64 3.99 -0.07 2.05
N PHE A 65 3.02 0.80 2.32
CA PHE A 65 2.84 2.05 1.60
C PHE A 65 3.05 3.23 2.52
N LYS A 66 3.47 4.37 1.98
CA LYS A 66 3.40 5.67 2.63
C LYS A 66 2.28 6.49 1.99
N VAL A 67 1.50 7.17 2.81
CA VAL A 67 0.51 8.16 2.36
C VAL A 67 1.25 9.43 1.98
N ILE A 68 1.29 9.75 0.69
CA ILE A 68 2.04 10.91 0.18
C ILE A 68 1.12 12.08 -0.19
N GLU A 69 -0.19 11.85 -0.33
CA GLU A 69 -1.18 12.89 -0.60
C GLU A 69 -2.56 12.43 -0.12
N ILE A 70 -3.37 13.37 0.38
CA ILE A 70 -4.80 13.17 0.67
C ILE A 70 -5.55 14.38 0.10
N ASP A 71 -6.40 14.13 -0.90
CA ASP A 71 -7.31 15.13 -1.47
C ASP A 71 -8.73 14.56 -1.55
N GLY A 72 -9.63 15.06 -0.70
CA GLY A 72 -11.01 14.53 -0.61
C GLY A 72 -11.03 13.03 -0.30
N ASP A 73 -11.60 12.23 -1.22
CA ASP A 73 -11.60 10.76 -1.13
C ASP A 73 -10.36 10.11 -1.78
N TYR A 74 -9.48 10.88 -2.42
CA TYR A 74 -8.30 10.37 -3.09
C TYR A 74 -7.12 10.33 -2.13
N VAL A 75 -6.64 9.11 -1.83
CA VAL A 75 -5.43 8.86 -1.03
C VAL A 75 -4.36 8.34 -1.95
N ARG A 76 -3.33 9.14 -2.23
CA ARG A 76 -2.19 8.69 -3.03
C ARG A 76 -1.19 7.99 -2.12
N LEU A 77 -0.82 6.78 -2.53
CA LEU A 77 0.13 5.94 -1.84
C LEU A 77 1.43 5.82 -2.64
N SER A 78 2.54 5.62 -1.95
CA SER A 78 3.81 5.22 -2.56
C SER A 78 4.36 3.99 -1.85
N VAL A 79 4.87 3.02 -2.61
CA VAL A 79 5.38 1.78 -2.05
C VAL A 79 6.71 2.04 -1.35
N ILE A 80 6.87 1.51 -0.14
CA ILE A 80 8.17 1.47 0.54
C ILE A 80 8.99 0.34 -0.05
N ARG A 81 10.12 0.68 -0.66
CA ARG A 81 11.07 -0.26 -1.26
C ARG A 81 12.45 -0.08 -0.69
N GLN A 82 13.35 -0.99 -1.01
CA GLN A 82 14.76 -0.90 -0.67
C GLN A 82 15.59 -0.93 -1.95
N LEU A 83 16.43 0.09 -2.17
CA LEU A 83 17.34 0.10 -3.32
C LEU A 83 18.28 -1.09 -3.25
N SER A 84 18.61 -1.70 -4.39
CA SER A 84 19.62 -2.76 -4.53
C SER A 84 21.02 -2.23 -4.19
N GLN A 85 21.92 -3.13 -3.77
CA GLN A 85 23.35 -2.79 -3.73
C GLN A 85 23.96 -3.11 -5.09
N LYS A 86 25.08 -2.44 -5.39
CA LYS A 86 25.97 -2.89 -6.46
C LYS A 86 26.29 -4.37 -6.24
N ASP A 87 26.14 -5.17 -7.28
CA ASP A 87 26.38 -6.63 -7.31
C ASP A 87 25.43 -7.50 -6.46
N ASN A 88 24.43 -6.91 -5.79
CA ASN A 88 23.38 -7.64 -5.10
C ASN A 88 22.02 -7.05 -5.47
N LEU A 89 21.55 -7.46 -6.66
CA LEU A 89 20.23 -7.12 -7.17
C LEU A 89 19.19 -7.80 -6.28
N LYS A 90 18.52 -7.02 -5.43
CA LYS A 90 17.22 -7.42 -4.94
C LYS A 90 16.26 -7.22 -6.11
N GLU A 91 15.59 -8.29 -6.54
CA GLU A 91 14.49 -8.14 -7.48
C GLU A 91 13.54 -7.06 -6.95
N SER A 92 13.19 -6.11 -7.81
CA SER A 92 12.22 -5.06 -7.54
C SER A 92 10.81 -5.66 -7.57
N ASP A 93 10.58 -6.70 -6.77
CA ASP A 93 9.22 -7.12 -6.49
C ASP A 93 8.55 -6.00 -5.71
N PHE A 94 7.41 -5.55 -6.22
CA PHE A 94 6.59 -4.54 -5.55
C PHE A 94 6.20 -4.97 -4.12
N SER A 95 6.25 -6.27 -3.83
CA SER A 95 5.99 -6.85 -2.51
C SER A 95 7.28 -7.16 -1.74
N THR A 96 7.23 -6.99 -0.43
CA THR A 96 8.31 -7.37 0.48
C THR A 96 8.13 -8.81 1.01
N THR A 97 9.19 -9.40 1.55
CA THR A 97 9.11 -10.71 2.22
C THR A 97 8.33 -10.63 3.55
N SER A 98 7.82 -11.75 4.05
CA SER A 98 7.08 -11.75 5.33
C SER A 98 7.93 -11.25 6.51
N ASP A 99 9.23 -11.55 6.52
CA ASP A 99 10.12 -11.15 7.61
C ASP A 99 10.49 -9.67 7.54
N GLN A 100 10.76 -9.16 6.34
CA GLN A 100 10.93 -7.71 6.14
C GLN A 100 9.65 -6.95 6.51
N TYR A 101 8.48 -7.46 6.13
CA TYR A 101 7.19 -6.87 6.50
C TYR A 101 7.01 -6.77 8.02
N LYS A 102 7.31 -7.85 8.77
CA LYS A 102 7.25 -7.84 10.25
C LYS A 102 8.27 -6.87 10.85
N SER A 103 9.48 -6.85 10.33
CA SER A 103 10.53 -5.92 10.78
C SER A 103 10.13 -4.46 10.55
N LEU A 104 9.58 -4.15 9.37
CA LEU A 104 9.05 -2.81 9.07
C LEU A 104 7.93 -2.44 10.05
N LYS A 105 6.97 -3.33 10.33
CA LYS A 105 5.91 -3.04 11.30
C LYS A 105 6.40 -2.59 12.66
N GLN A 106 7.52 -3.15 13.13
CA GLN A 106 8.08 -2.82 14.44
C GLN A 106 8.93 -1.55 14.42
N ASN A 107 9.62 -1.29 13.30
CA ASN A 107 10.72 -0.33 13.25
C ASN A 107 10.48 0.87 12.31
N ILE A 108 9.35 0.93 11.59
CA ILE A 108 9.15 1.91 10.52
C ILE A 108 9.23 3.37 10.99
N LYS A 109 8.83 3.66 12.24
CA LYS A 109 8.90 5.02 12.81
C LYS A 109 10.33 5.49 13.07
N SER A 110 11.24 4.57 13.37
CA SER A 110 12.66 4.86 13.60
C SER A 110 13.50 4.75 12.33
N LEU A 111 12.93 4.23 11.24
CA LEU A 111 13.63 3.98 10.00
C LEU A 111 13.64 5.23 9.13
N THR A 112 14.82 5.64 8.69
CA THR A 112 14.93 6.67 7.64
C THR A 112 14.44 6.07 6.32
N ILE A 113 13.39 6.65 5.74
CA ILE A 113 12.87 6.28 4.44
C ILE A 113 12.92 7.52 3.55
N THR A 114 13.72 7.44 2.49
CA THR A 114 14.06 8.59 1.65
C THR A 114 12.99 8.84 0.59
N PRO A 115 12.42 10.06 0.47
CA PRO A 115 11.66 10.45 -0.72
C PRO A 115 12.59 10.58 -1.91
N ILE A 116 12.37 9.80 -2.97
CA ILE A 116 13.14 9.88 -4.21
C ILE A 116 12.17 10.18 -5.34
N LEU A 117 12.48 11.17 -6.19
CA LEU A 117 11.69 11.42 -7.38
C LEU A 117 11.87 10.26 -8.36
N PHE A 118 10.80 9.85 -9.01
CA PHE A 118 10.81 8.70 -9.92
C PHE A 118 11.92 8.81 -10.98
N GLU A 119 12.10 10.00 -11.55
CA GLU A 119 13.09 10.26 -12.60
C GLU A 119 14.54 10.09 -12.12
N ASP A 120 14.79 10.27 -10.82
CA ASP A 120 16.12 10.14 -10.26
C ASP A 120 16.56 8.67 -10.11
N LEU A 121 15.61 7.73 -10.03
CA LEU A 121 15.88 6.28 -10.00
C LEU A 121 16.43 5.74 -11.33
N TYR A 122 16.37 6.55 -12.39
CA TYR A 122 16.83 6.24 -13.74
C TYR A 122 18.12 6.98 -14.12
N LYS A 123 18.72 7.74 -13.18
CA LYS A 123 19.95 8.50 -13.39
C LYS A 123 21.17 7.78 -12.81
N GLY A 124 22.32 8.00 -13.44
CA GLY A 124 23.59 7.35 -13.12
C GLY A 124 23.89 6.17 -14.05
N ASP A 125 25.04 5.53 -13.83
CA ASP A 125 25.58 4.50 -14.74
C ASP A 125 25.23 3.06 -14.31
N ASP A 126 24.68 2.88 -13.10
CA ASP A 126 24.29 1.57 -12.56
C ASP A 126 22.84 1.18 -12.95
N PRO A 127 22.45 -0.10 -12.82
CA PRO A 127 21.08 -0.54 -13.10
C PRO A 127 20.02 0.22 -12.30
N ARG A 128 18.83 0.37 -12.88
CA ARG A 128 17.67 1.02 -12.23
C ARG A 128 17.42 0.44 -10.84
N PHE A 129 16.98 1.31 -9.92
CA PHE A 129 16.68 0.95 -8.52
C PHE A 129 17.89 0.41 -7.74
N THR A 130 19.11 0.68 -8.20
CA THR A 130 20.36 0.36 -7.51
C THR A 130 20.97 1.63 -6.94
N ILE A 131 21.53 1.55 -5.74
CA ILE A 131 22.26 2.67 -5.16
C ILE A 131 23.50 3.00 -6.00
N ASN A 132 23.67 4.28 -6.33
CA ASN A 132 24.77 4.78 -7.16
C ASN A 132 25.24 6.15 -6.68
N ASP A 133 26.34 6.65 -7.26
CA ASP A 133 26.95 7.92 -6.83
C ASP A 133 26.00 9.11 -7.03
N TYR A 134 25.18 9.10 -8.08
CA TYR A 134 24.17 10.15 -8.30
C TYR A 134 23.18 10.22 -7.12
N LEU A 135 22.58 9.08 -6.76
CA LEU A 135 21.63 8.99 -5.66
C LEU A 135 22.29 9.28 -4.31
N LEU A 136 23.50 8.82 -4.07
CA LEU A 136 24.24 9.07 -2.82
C LEU A 136 24.64 10.53 -2.65
N ASN A 137 24.93 11.23 -3.74
CA ASN A 137 25.24 12.66 -3.72
C ASN A 137 24.00 13.52 -3.53
N LYS A 138 22.91 13.19 -4.25
CA LYS A 138 21.64 13.93 -4.17
C LYS A 138 20.87 13.66 -2.88
N TYR A 139 20.92 12.42 -2.39
CA TYR A 139 20.23 11.96 -1.18
C TYR A 139 21.22 11.30 -0.20
N PRO A 140 22.06 12.09 0.52
CA PRO A 140 23.10 11.54 1.39
C PRO A 140 22.59 10.61 2.50
N VAL A 141 21.34 10.76 2.91
CA VAL A 141 20.66 9.89 3.88
C VAL A 141 20.58 8.43 3.43
N LEU A 142 20.71 8.15 2.13
CA LEU A 142 20.76 6.79 1.59
C LEU A 142 21.99 6.00 2.06
N LYS A 143 23.04 6.68 2.55
CA LYS A 143 24.19 6.05 3.19
C LYS A 143 23.82 5.34 4.49
N GLN A 144 22.76 5.78 5.17
CA GLN A 144 22.29 5.23 6.45
C GLN A 144 21.18 4.20 6.23
N SER A 145 20.28 4.46 5.29
CA SER A 145 19.15 3.58 5.00
C SER A 145 18.83 3.60 3.51
N ARG A 146 18.78 2.41 2.92
CA ARG A 146 18.41 2.24 1.50
C ARG A 146 16.90 2.18 1.27
N TYR A 147 16.10 2.35 2.32
CA TYR A 147 14.66 2.39 2.17
C TYR A 147 14.23 3.71 1.55
N TYR A 148 13.33 3.62 0.58
CA TYR A 148 12.82 4.77 -0.14
C TYR A 148 11.35 4.59 -0.51
N TYR A 149 10.72 5.69 -0.88
CA TYR A 149 9.46 5.70 -1.61
C TYR A 149 9.57 6.67 -2.78
N GLU A 150 8.81 6.39 -3.84
CA GLU A 150 8.71 7.27 -5.00
C GLU A 150 7.87 8.49 -4.61
N ASP A 151 8.50 9.65 -4.51
CA ASP A 151 7.84 10.92 -4.20
C ASP A 151 7.42 11.64 -5.49
N ILE A 152 6.50 12.59 -5.35
CA ILE A 152 6.07 13.46 -6.45
C ILE A 152 6.75 14.83 -6.34
N PRO A 153 7.01 15.53 -7.46
CA PRO A 153 7.53 16.89 -7.43
C PRO A 153 6.68 17.79 -6.53
N GLU A 154 7.31 18.71 -5.78
CA GLU A 154 6.61 19.65 -4.88
C GLU A 154 5.52 20.45 -5.59
N GLU A 155 5.81 20.87 -6.82
CA GLU A 155 4.84 21.56 -7.68
C GLU A 155 3.62 20.70 -8.00
N SER A 156 3.70 19.37 -7.93
CA SER A 156 2.59 18.45 -8.22
C SER A 156 1.80 18.05 -6.97
N LYS A 157 2.29 18.38 -5.76
CA LYS A 157 1.61 18.07 -4.50
C LYS A 157 0.38 18.96 -4.33
N ASN A 158 -0.73 18.36 -3.89
CA ASN A 158 -1.99 19.03 -3.56
C ASN A 158 -2.64 19.80 -4.73
N LYS A 159 -2.27 19.51 -5.99
CA LYS A 159 -2.91 20.10 -7.18
C LYS A 159 -4.30 19.51 -7.48
N GLY A 160 -4.71 18.53 -6.69
CA GLY A 160 -5.94 17.76 -6.88
C GLY A 160 -5.91 16.94 -8.16
N MET A 161 -7.08 16.46 -8.57
CA MET A 161 -7.23 15.71 -9.81
C MET A 161 -6.74 16.54 -11.01
N PRO A 162 -5.96 15.96 -11.95
CA PRO A 162 -5.48 16.68 -13.12
C PRO A 162 -6.64 17.29 -13.92
N LYS A 163 -6.37 18.34 -14.70
CA LYS A 163 -7.41 18.92 -15.57
C LYS A 163 -7.44 18.29 -16.96
N LYS A 164 -6.32 17.68 -17.37
CA LYS A 164 -6.16 17.05 -18.68
C LYS A 164 -6.36 15.53 -18.54
N PRO A 165 -7.19 14.92 -19.40
CA PRO A 165 -7.40 13.47 -19.39
C PRO A 165 -6.12 12.64 -19.54
N ASP A 166 -5.15 13.12 -20.32
CA ASP A 166 -3.88 12.42 -20.57
C ASP A 166 -3.06 12.19 -19.29
N ASP A 167 -3.27 13.02 -18.27
CA ASP A 167 -2.55 12.92 -16.99
C ASP A 167 -3.23 11.94 -16.00
N TYR A 168 -4.43 11.43 -16.32
CA TYR A 168 -5.21 10.58 -15.41
C TYR A 168 -4.63 9.20 -15.20
N GLU A 169 -4.09 8.58 -16.24
CA GLU A 169 -3.55 7.22 -16.12
C GLU A 169 -2.40 7.18 -15.11
N MET A 170 -1.45 8.11 -15.23
CA MET A 170 -0.33 8.22 -14.30
C MET A 170 -0.80 8.62 -12.89
N TYR A 171 -1.74 9.55 -12.79
CA TYR A 171 -2.31 9.99 -11.51
C TYR A 171 -2.94 8.84 -10.72
N PHE A 172 -3.76 8.00 -11.36
CA PHE A 172 -4.51 6.95 -10.67
C PHE A 172 -3.73 5.65 -10.39
N SER A 173 -2.47 5.55 -10.84
CA SER A 173 -1.65 4.34 -10.68
C SER A 173 -1.49 3.88 -9.22
N MET A 174 -1.66 4.76 -8.24
CA MET A 174 -1.54 4.47 -6.81
C MET A 174 -2.52 5.27 -5.93
N VAL A 175 -3.71 5.57 -6.44
CA VAL A 175 -4.73 6.34 -5.72
C VAL A 175 -5.84 5.43 -5.24
N TYR A 176 -6.20 5.55 -3.96
CA TYR A 176 -7.16 4.69 -3.28
C TYR A 176 -8.24 5.51 -2.57
N SER A 177 -9.41 4.91 -2.34
CA SER A 177 -10.52 5.56 -1.64
C SER A 177 -10.25 5.72 -0.15
N LYS A 178 -10.25 6.95 0.34
CA LYS A 178 -10.16 7.32 1.76
C LYS A 178 -11.30 6.69 2.56
N LYS A 179 -12.52 6.77 2.02
CA LYS A 179 -13.72 6.21 2.64
C LYS A 179 -13.57 4.72 2.86
N GLU A 180 -13.12 3.98 1.84
CA GLU A 180 -12.94 2.53 1.95
C GLU A 180 -11.82 2.14 2.92
N ILE A 181 -10.74 2.94 2.99
CA ILE A 181 -9.69 2.77 4.00
C ILE A 181 -10.28 2.94 5.41
N ILE A 182 -11.02 4.02 5.67
CA ILE A 182 -11.52 4.35 7.01
C ILE A 182 -12.67 3.44 7.43
N GLU A 183 -13.64 3.20 6.55
CA GLU A 183 -14.87 2.50 6.90
C GLU A 183 -14.72 0.97 6.83
N ASN A 184 -13.94 0.48 5.87
CA ASN A 184 -13.89 -0.95 5.52
C ASN A 184 -12.50 -1.57 5.69
N GLY A 185 -11.46 -0.78 5.95
CA GLY A 185 -10.09 -1.27 6.11
C GLY A 185 -9.55 -1.88 4.83
N LYS A 186 -9.91 -1.28 3.69
CA LYS A 186 -9.56 -1.79 2.36
C LYS A 186 -8.92 -0.73 1.50
N LEU A 187 -7.88 -1.15 0.78
CA LEU A 187 -7.33 -0.40 -0.34
C LEU A 187 -8.16 -0.72 -1.58
N ILE A 188 -9.09 0.17 -1.92
CA ILE A 188 -9.88 0.09 -3.15
C ILE A 188 -9.39 1.17 -4.10
N PRO A 189 -8.85 0.79 -5.28
CA PRO A 189 -8.23 1.75 -6.18
C PRO A 189 -9.29 2.64 -6.85
N TRP A 190 -8.94 3.91 -6.98
CA TRP A 190 -9.52 4.78 -7.98
C TRP A 190 -8.86 4.50 -9.32
N THR A 191 -9.66 4.44 -10.38
CA THR A 191 -9.17 4.34 -11.76
C THR A 191 -9.77 5.47 -12.56
N MET A 192 -9.12 5.83 -13.68
CA MET A 192 -9.65 6.84 -14.60
C MET A 192 -11.12 6.55 -14.96
N THR A 193 -11.43 5.35 -15.43
CA THR A 193 -12.79 4.94 -15.82
C THR A 193 -13.82 5.11 -14.71
N ASN A 194 -13.41 4.86 -13.46
CA ASN A 194 -14.31 4.82 -12.32
C ASN A 194 -14.51 6.18 -11.64
N SER A 195 -13.52 7.08 -11.77
CA SER A 195 -13.66 8.47 -11.38
C SER A 195 -14.82 9.16 -12.11
N PHE A 196 -15.05 8.83 -13.39
CA PHE A 196 -16.20 9.36 -14.15
C PHE A 196 -17.57 8.91 -13.61
N ASN A 197 -17.61 7.77 -12.92
CA ASN A 197 -18.83 7.22 -12.33
C ASN A 197 -18.95 7.49 -10.82
N ASN A 198 -18.03 8.27 -10.24
CA ASN A 198 -17.96 8.60 -8.81
C ASN A 198 -18.02 7.37 -7.87
N LYS A 199 -17.47 6.24 -8.30
CA LYS A 199 -17.41 5.00 -7.51
C LYS A 199 -16.09 4.29 -7.72
N PRO A 200 -15.31 3.96 -6.68
CA PRO A 200 -14.05 3.24 -6.83
C PRO A 200 -14.29 1.81 -7.32
N LEU A 201 -13.25 1.14 -7.84
CA LEU A 201 -13.38 -0.19 -8.44
C LEU A 201 -13.70 -1.24 -7.37
N LEU A 202 -14.98 -1.50 -7.15
CA LEU A 202 -15.42 -2.53 -6.23
C LEU A 202 -15.29 -3.91 -6.90
N SER A 203 -14.59 -4.79 -6.20
CA SER A 203 -14.43 -6.24 -6.40
C SER A 203 -13.31 -6.71 -7.35
N ASN A 204 -12.47 -7.59 -6.78
CA ASN A 204 -11.28 -8.31 -7.29
C ASN A 204 -9.90 -7.70 -7.03
N TYR A 205 -9.78 -6.37 -6.91
CA TYR A 205 -8.49 -5.70 -6.63
C TYR A 205 -8.39 -5.07 -5.23
N SER A 206 -9.42 -5.25 -4.39
CA SER A 206 -9.40 -4.71 -3.03
C SER A 206 -8.37 -5.45 -2.17
N LYS A 207 -7.51 -4.70 -1.49
CA LYS A 207 -6.47 -5.26 -0.62
C LYS A 207 -6.83 -5.01 0.84
N ASP A 208 -6.75 -6.03 1.69
CA ASP A 208 -7.06 -5.87 3.11
C ASP A 208 -5.93 -5.14 3.82
N ILE A 209 -6.28 -4.10 4.57
CA ILE A 209 -5.34 -3.36 5.41
C ILE A 209 -5.20 -4.11 6.73
N ASP A 210 -3.97 -4.45 7.05
CA ASP A 210 -3.62 -5.10 8.31
C ASP A 210 -3.37 -4.05 9.41
N LEU A 211 -2.77 -2.91 9.05
CA LEU A 211 -2.38 -1.87 10.00
C LEU A 211 -2.14 -0.53 9.32
N ILE A 212 -2.41 0.56 10.03
CA ILE A 212 -1.90 1.90 9.69
C ILE A 212 -0.98 2.35 10.83
N ILE A 213 0.17 2.93 10.52
CA ILE A 213 1.11 3.43 11.54
C ILE A 213 1.42 4.88 11.24
N ASN A 214 1.23 5.73 12.25
CA ASN A 214 1.55 7.15 12.23
C ASN A 214 2.95 7.47 12.75
#